data_AF-A0A8J6BDH0-F1
#
_entry.id   AF-A0A8J6BDH0-F1
#
_cell.length_a   1.000
_cell.length_b   1.000
_cell.length_c   1.000
_cell.angle_alpha   90.00
_cell.angle_beta   90.00
_cell.angle_gamma   90.00
#
_symmetry.space_group_name_H-M   'P 1'
#
loop_
_entity.id
_entity.type
_entity.pdbx_description
1 polymer ?
#
loop_
_entity_poly.entity_id
_entity_poly.type
_entity_poly.pdbx_seq_one_letter_code
_entity_poly.pdbx_strand_id
1 'polypeptide(L)' 'MADGDYESVLCVKPEVHVYRIPPRASNRGYRAAEWQLDQPAWSGRLRITALGKMAYIKLEDKNSGDEKTPCGV' A
#
# COMPACT_ATOMS: atom_id res chain seq x y z
N MET A 1 -7.07 -29.80 -19.71
CA MET A 1 -7.62 -28.44 -19.58
C MET A 1 -7.46 -28.04 -18.13
N ALA A 2 -6.48 -27.18 -17.84
CA ALA A 2 -6.30 -26.53 -16.56
C ALA A 2 -5.59 -25.21 -16.86
N ASP A 3 -6.21 -24.42 -17.74
CA ASP A 3 -5.97 -22.98 -17.77
C ASP A 3 -6.76 -22.48 -16.56
N GLY A 4 -6.20 -22.34 -15.37
CA GLY A 4 -4.86 -21.86 -15.08
C GLY A 4 -4.92 -20.47 -14.43
N ASP A 5 -6.11 -20.01 -14.01
CA ASP A 5 -6.30 -18.88 -13.09
C ASP A 5 -5.73 -19.20 -11.70
N TYR A 6 -4.41 -19.37 -11.66
CA TYR A 6 -3.66 -19.55 -10.44
C TYR A 6 -3.52 -18.18 -9.78
N GLU A 7 -4.34 -17.93 -8.76
CA GLU A 7 -4.21 -16.73 -7.93
C GLU A 7 -3.00 -16.91 -6.99
N SER A 8 -1.89 -16.27 -7.33
CA SER A 8 -0.66 -16.29 -6.54
C SER A 8 -0.48 -15.01 -5.76
N VAL A 9 -0.31 -15.13 -4.44
CA VAL A 9 0.16 -14.00 -3.64
C VAL A 9 1.68 -13.97 -3.76
N LEU A 10 2.19 -12.97 -4.48
CA LEU A 10 3.62 -12.81 -4.69
C LEU A 10 4.30 -12.28 -3.43
N CYS A 11 3.74 -11.20 -2.87
CA CYS A 11 4.36 -10.46 -1.78
C CYS A 11 3.30 -9.91 -0.85
N VAL A 12 3.59 -10.02 0.45
CA VAL A 12 2.82 -9.34 1.49
C VAL A 12 3.79 -8.58 2.38
N LYS A 13 3.65 -7.26 2.43
CA LYS A 13 4.47 -6.41 3.30
C LYS A 13 3.55 -5.76 4.34
N PRO A 14 3.73 -6.05 5.64
CA PRO A 14 2.86 -5.53 6.71
C PRO A 14 3.09 -4.06 7.06
N GLU A 15 4.14 -3.43 6.52
CA GLU A 15 4.54 -2.05 6.79
C GLU A 15 4.90 -1.38 5.47
N VAL A 16 3.97 -0.56 4.96
CA VAL A 16 4.12 0.22 3.73
C VAL A 16 3.59 1.62 3.97
N HIS A 17 4.34 2.61 3.48
CA HIS A 17 3.99 4.02 3.51
C HIS A 17 3.77 4.52 2.08
N VAL A 18 2.65 5.18 1.84
CA VAL A 18 2.28 5.75 0.53
C VAL A 18 2.39 7.26 0.62
N TYR A 19 3.20 7.84 -0.26
CA TYR A 19 3.43 9.27 -0.34
C TYR A 19 2.75 9.83 -1.59
N ARG A 20 2.02 10.94 -1.44
CA ARG A 20 1.44 11.65 -2.58
C ARG A 20 2.50 12.53 -3.19
N ILE A 21 2.80 12.29 -4.45
CA ILE A 21 3.71 13.13 -5.22
C ILE A 21 2.90 14.31 -5.77
N PRO A 22 3.19 15.56 -5.39
CA PRO A 22 2.51 16.71 -5.96
C PRO A 22 2.82 16.81 -7.45
N PRO A 23 1.85 17.17 -8.31
CA PRO A 23 2.09 17.37 -9.72
C PRO A 23 3.08 18.53 -9.90
N ARG A 24 4.30 18.24 -10.36
CA ARG A 24 5.30 19.27 -10.70
C ARG A 24 5.51 19.38 -12.20
N ALA A 25 5.77 20.62 -12.61
CA ALA A 25 5.90 21.07 -13.99
C ALA A 25 7.36 21.17 -14.49
N SER A 26 8.32 20.41 -13.95
CA SER A 26 9.72 20.54 -14.41
C SER A 26 10.51 19.23 -14.37
N ASN A 27 11.28 19.04 -15.44
CA ASN A 27 12.04 17.86 -15.88
C ASN A 27 13.21 17.43 -14.96
N ARG A 28 13.20 17.80 -13.68
CA ARG A 28 14.12 17.25 -12.67
C ARG A 28 13.44 16.05 -12.04
N GLY A 29 14.04 14.87 -12.21
CA GLY A 29 13.47 13.61 -11.74
C GLY A 29 13.06 13.63 -10.27
N TYR A 30 12.09 12.79 -9.92
CA TYR A 30 11.57 12.72 -8.55
C TYR A 30 12.66 12.30 -7.56
N ARG A 31 12.93 13.13 -6.55
CA ARG A 31 13.85 12.82 -5.45
C ARG A 31 13.06 12.48 -4.19
N ALA A 32 13.35 11.33 -3.59
CA ALA A 32 12.69 10.88 -2.35
C ALA A 32 12.83 11.88 -1.18
N ALA A 33 13.87 12.70 -1.20
CA ALA A 33 14.07 13.77 -0.21
C ALA A 33 12.97 14.85 -0.25
N GLU A 34 12.23 15.00 -1.37
CA GLU A 34 11.18 16.01 -1.51
C GLU A 34 9.78 15.48 -1.11
N TRP A 35 9.67 14.22 -0.70
CA TRP A 35 8.38 13.54 -0.52
C TRP A 35 7.79 13.63 0.90
N GLN A 36 8.33 14.49 1.77
CA GLN A 36 7.88 14.65 3.17
C GLN A 36 7.73 13.28 3.87
N LEU A 37 8.85 12.58 4.06
CA LEU A 37 8.93 11.26 4.70
C LEU A 37 8.28 11.21 6.09
N ASP A 38 8.15 12.38 6.73
CA ASP A 38 7.59 12.59 8.06
C ASP A 38 6.06 12.39 8.13
N GLN A 39 5.33 12.66 7.04
CA GLN A 39 3.87 12.55 7.00
C GLN A 39 3.42 11.69 5.80
N PRO A 40 3.43 10.35 5.95
CA PRO A 40 2.89 9.47 4.92
C PRO A 40 1.39 9.72 4.74
N ALA A 41 0.94 9.87 3.49
CA ALA A 41 -0.46 10.12 3.18
C ALA A 41 -1.35 8.92 3.51
N TRP A 42 -0.77 7.72 3.55
CA TRP A 42 -1.41 6.50 4.00
C TRP A 42 -0.34 5.52 4.48
N SER A 43 -0.64 4.76 5.53
CA SER A 43 0.25 3.72 6.05
C SER A 43 -0.55 2.45 6.29
N GLY A 44 -0.01 1.29 5.93
CA GLY A 44 -0.73 0.03 6.12
C GLY A 44 0.01 -1.17 5.57
N ARG A 45 -0.74 -2.22 5.26
CA ARG A 45 -0.29 -3.47 4.68
C ARG A 45 -0.51 -3.49 3.18
N LEU A 46 0.50 -3.89 2.44
CA LEU A 46 0.42 -4.13 1.01
C LEU A 46 0.34 -5.62 0.73
N ARG A 47 -0.62 -6.03 -0.10
CA ARG A 47 -0.75 -7.38 -0.61
C ARG A 47 -0.78 -7.35 -2.13
N ILE A 48 0.16 -8.06 -2.75
CA ILE A 48 0.24 -8.17 -4.21
C ILE A 48 -0.23 -9.57 -4.59
N THR A 49 -1.27 -9.61 -5.41
CA THR A 49 -1.86 -10.84 -5.93
C THR A 49 -1.72 -10.84 -7.45
N ALA A 50 -1.19 -11.90 -8.03
CA ALA A 50 -1.14 -12.12 -9.47
C ALA A 50 -2.21 -13.14 -9.88
N LEU A 51 -2.96 -12.80 -10.92
CA LEU A 51 -3.95 -13.68 -11.55
C LEU A 51 -3.57 -13.78 -13.03
N GLY A 52 -3.03 -14.92 -13.42
CA GLY A 52 -2.48 -15.13 -14.76
C GLY A 52 -1.38 -14.11 -15.11
N LYS A 53 -1.61 -13.28 -16.13
CA LYS A 53 -0.69 -12.21 -16.56
C LYS A 53 -0.98 -10.84 -15.93
N MET A 54 -2.01 -10.73 -15.09
CA MET A 54 -2.40 -9.48 -14.43
C MET A 54 -1.97 -9.49 -12.97
N ALA A 55 -1.39 -8.38 -12.50
CA ALA A 55 -1.03 -8.17 -11.10
C ALA A 55 -1.96 -7.13 -10.47
N TYR A 56 -2.53 -7.50 -9.33
CA TYR A 56 -3.39 -6.68 -8.49
C TYR A 56 -2.66 -6.27 -7.22
N ILE A 57 -2.78 -5.01 -6.87
CA ILE A 57 -2.19 -4.44 -5.66
C ILE A 57 -3.34 -4.07 -4.73
N LYS A 58 -3.42 -4.74 -3.59
CA LYS A 58 -4.39 -4.48 -2.52
C LYS A 58 -3.67 -3.75 -1.38
N LEU A 59 -4.17 -2.57 -1.03
CA LEU A 59 -3.73 -1.79 0.10
C LEU A 59 -4.74 -2.02 1.22
N GLU A 60 -4.35 -2.75 2.26
CA GLU A 60 -5.16 -3.01 3.44
C GLU A 60 -4.62 -2.19 4.60
N ASP A 61 -5.47 -1.43 5.27
CA ASP A 61 -5.08 -0.63 6.42
C ASP A 61 -5.03 -1.51 7.70
N LYS A 62 -4.05 -1.26 8.58
CA LYS A 62 -3.92 -1.99 9.86
C LYS A 62 -4.84 -1.43 10.95
N ASN A 63 -5.39 -0.23 10.75
CA ASN A 63 -6.10 0.55 11.76
C ASN A 63 -7.60 0.21 11.88
N SER A 64 -8.15 -0.68 11.05
CA SER A 64 -9.58 -1.04 11.13
C SER A 64 -9.93 -2.04 12.24
N GLY A 65 -9.18 -2.08 13.36
CA GLY A 65 -9.32 -3.15 14.35
C GLY A 65 -8.95 -2.87 15.80
N ASP A 66 -8.90 -1.61 16.26
CA ASP A 66 -8.78 -1.37 17.71
C ASP A 66 -9.52 -0.10 18.14
N GLU A 67 -10.86 -0.18 18.07
CA GLU A 67 -11.72 0.58 18.96
C GLU A 67 -11.50 0.07 20.40
N LYS A 68 -10.48 0.60 21.09
CA LYS A 68 -10.27 0.43 22.53
C LYS A 68 -10.57 1.71 23.27
N THR A 69 -11.86 2.02 23.37
CA THR A 69 -12.43 2.71 24.54
C THR A 69 -13.91 2.36 24.55
N PRO A 70 -14.42 1.74 25.63
CA PRO A 70 -14.52 2.49 26.87
C PRO A 70 -13.87 1.79 28.07
N CYS A 71 -12.79 2.37 28.58
CA CYS A 71 -12.47 2.26 30.00
C CYS A 71 -13.08 3.50 30.66
N GLY A 72 -14.19 3.32 31.37
CA GLY A 72 -14.89 4.40 32.05
C GLY A 72 -15.88 3.85 33.05
N VAL A 73 -15.37 3.67 34.27
CA VAL A 73 -16.03 3.47 35.59
C VAL A 73 -16.98 2.28 35.75
#